data_AF-R5CBI0-F1
#
_entry.id   AF-R5CBI0-F1
#
_cell.length_a   1.000
_cell.length_b   1.000
_cell.length_c   1.000
_cell.angle_alpha   90.00
_cell.angle_beta   90.00
_cell.angle_gamma   90.00
#
_symmetry.space_group_name_H-M   'P 1'
#
loop_
_entity.id
_entity.type
_entity.pdbx_description
1 polymer ?
#
loop_
_entity_poly.entity_id
_entity_poly.type
_entity_poly.pdbx_seq_one_letter_code
_entity_poly.pdbx_strand_id
1 'polypeptide(L)'
;MKVLLKKSTEDMNWGGEDYDIISLNPISKALTDCYLPQWSLSPLKALLLKLLGTLKRMYLHLRVDCEKDSFVVKSISLKCGLLDDCERAYDDHKVDWDKIRECLTEYFQSIGYKSLQCTDDEAIVGFLKRLEQDVPLVKEYFKVLYKYNENIARIGYFGENDEYEIYVKTDDEETTPHFHIRDAETQGERFETCVCFEQNRYCLHGEYKDVLTPEQQALLKEYMESLSLYKLYTLPLMRNYEWAADMWNLNNKATQVSLRYDSGDDVIIPDYERLKF
;
A
#
# COMPACT_ATOMS: atom_id res chain seq x y z
N MET A 1 9.80 1.72 -2.75
CA MET A 1 8.37 1.34 -2.97
C MET A 1 7.79 1.06 -1.60
N LYS A 2 6.50 1.27 -1.35
CA LYS A 2 5.88 0.95 -0.06
C LYS A 2 4.63 0.11 -0.28
N VAL A 3 4.19 -0.62 0.75
CA VAL A 3 2.97 -1.43 0.67
C VAL A 3 2.02 -0.96 1.77
N LEU A 4 0.76 -0.70 1.40
CA LEU A 4 -0.31 -0.43 2.35
C LEU A 4 -1.19 -1.66 2.55
N LEU A 5 -1.56 -1.92 3.80
CA LEU A 5 -2.57 -2.91 4.18
C LEU A 5 -3.96 -2.26 4.17
N LYS A 6 -4.87 -2.76 3.32
CA LYS A 6 -6.23 -2.23 3.13
C LYS A 6 -7.28 -2.92 4.01
N LYS A 7 -7.06 -4.19 4.34
CA LYS A 7 -7.97 -5.06 5.08
C LYS A 7 -7.16 -5.90 6.07
N SER A 8 -7.72 -6.19 7.24
CA SER A 8 -7.04 -7.08 8.21
C SER A 8 -6.83 -8.48 7.63
N THR A 9 -5.66 -9.07 7.90
CA THR A 9 -5.33 -10.47 7.58
C THR A 9 -5.47 -11.39 8.80
N GLU A 10 -6.09 -10.91 9.88
CA GLU A 10 -6.31 -11.71 11.08
C GLU A 10 -7.47 -12.70 10.88
N ASP A 11 -7.27 -13.93 11.35
CA ASP A 11 -8.33 -14.94 11.40
C ASP A 11 -9.15 -14.74 12.68
N MET A 12 -10.44 -15.05 12.62
CA MET A 12 -11.33 -14.86 13.76
C MET A 12 -11.32 -16.11 14.65
N ASN A 13 -10.95 -15.95 15.92
CA ASN A 13 -11.01 -17.03 16.90
C ASN A 13 -12.28 -16.88 17.76
N TRP A 14 -13.19 -17.85 17.66
CA TRP A 14 -14.38 -17.93 18.50
C TRP A 14 -14.04 -18.76 19.75
N GLY A 15 -13.74 -18.08 20.86
CA GLY A 15 -13.52 -18.75 22.14
C GLY A 15 -14.83 -18.94 22.90
N GLY A 16 -15.21 -20.19 23.14
CA GLY A 16 -16.23 -20.60 24.12
C GLY A 16 -15.61 -21.38 25.27
N GLU A 17 -16.38 -21.69 26.32
CA GLU A 17 -15.88 -22.47 27.47
C GLU A 17 -15.42 -23.90 27.10
N ASP A 18 -15.90 -24.46 25.97
CA ASP A 18 -15.66 -25.85 25.58
C ASP A 18 -14.89 -26.05 24.25
N TYR A 19 -14.88 -25.08 23.32
CA TYR A 19 -14.24 -25.21 22.00
C TYR A 19 -13.79 -23.85 21.45
N ASP A 20 -12.62 -23.82 20.79
CA ASP A 20 -12.05 -22.65 20.11
C ASP A 20 -12.16 -22.83 18.59
N ILE A 21 -13.12 -22.18 17.92
CA ILE A 21 -13.25 -22.35 16.46
C ILE A 21 -12.51 -21.23 15.74
N ILE A 22 -11.50 -21.58 14.93
CA ILE A 22 -10.87 -20.63 14.01
C ILE A 22 -11.69 -20.55 12.73
N SER A 23 -12.26 -19.36 12.48
CA SER A 23 -12.85 -19.01 11.20
C SER A 23 -11.81 -18.28 10.36
N LEU A 24 -11.32 -18.95 9.33
CA LEU A 24 -10.34 -18.36 8.40
C LEU A 24 -10.94 -17.16 7.69
N ASN A 25 -10.20 -16.07 7.65
CA ASN A 25 -10.55 -14.94 6.80
C ASN A 25 -10.41 -15.32 5.31
N PRO A 26 -10.98 -14.52 4.38
CA PRO A 26 -10.95 -14.86 2.96
C PRO A 26 -9.55 -15.08 2.37
N ILE A 27 -8.52 -14.34 2.80
CA ILE A 27 -7.17 -14.50 2.26
C ILE A 27 -6.46 -15.75 2.80
N SER A 28 -6.59 -16.07 4.09
CA SER A 28 -6.08 -17.31 4.70
C SER A 28 -6.78 -18.54 4.11
N LYS A 29 -8.09 -18.45 3.87
CA LYS A 29 -8.85 -19.50 3.18
C LYS A 29 -8.32 -19.72 1.76
N ALA A 30 -8.18 -18.65 0.97
CA ALA A 30 -7.70 -18.75 -0.41
C ALA A 30 -6.27 -19.29 -0.51
N LEU A 31 -5.38 -18.87 0.41
CA LEU A 31 -4.03 -19.42 0.57
C LEU A 31 -4.05 -20.92 0.86
N THR A 32 -4.86 -21.32 1.84
CA THR A 32 -4.97 -22.72 2.26
C THR A 32 -5.53 -23.59 1.14
N ASP A 33 -6.60 -23.15 0.47
CA ASP A 33 -7.20 -23.89 -0.64
C ASP A 33 -6.24 -24.05 -1.82
N CYS A 34 -5.37 -23.06 -2.06
CA CYS A 34 -4.34 -23.10 -3.11
C CYS A 34 -3.23 -24.12 -2.82
N TYR A 35 -2.64 -24.10 -1.61
CA TYR A 35 -1.43 -24.88 -1.31
C TYR A 35 -1.64 -26.10 -0.43
N LEU A 36 -2.69 -26.11 0.40
CA LEU A 36 -3.07 -27.19 1.32
C LEU A 36 -4.56 -27.57 1.14
N PRO A 37 -5.01 -27.91 -0.08
CA PRO A 37 -6.41 -28.23 -0.34
C PRO A 37 -6.89 -29.40 0.51
N GLN A 38 -8.14 -29.31 0.97
CA GLN A 38 -8.73 -30.30 1.88
C GLN A 38 -8.79 -31.70 1.25
N TRP A 39 -9.25 -31.79 0.00
CA TRP A 39 -9.62 -33.06 -0.63
C TRP A 39 -8.60 -33.62 -1.62
N SER A 40 -7.63 -32.81 -2.07
CA SER A 40 -6.57 -33.25 -2.98
C SER A 40 -5.22 -33.32 -2.27
N LEU A 41 -4.31 -34.10 -2.85
CA LEU A 41 -2.93 -34.17 -2.41
C LEU A 41 -2.12 -33.13 -3.18
N SER A 42 -1.80 -32.01 -2.53
CA SER A 42 -0.83 -31.05 -3.08
C SER A 42 0.60 -31.51 -2.78
N PRO A 43 1.61 -31.03 -3.52
CA PRO A 43 3.02 -31.34 -3.22
C PRO A 43 3.41 -30.97 -1.78
N LEU A 44 2.96 -29.80 -1.30
CA LEU A 44 3.21 -29.39 0.09
C LEU A 44 2.55 -30.34 1.09
N LYS A 45 1.30 -30.75 0.84
CA LYS A 45 0.59 -31.70 1.72
C LYS A 45 1.28 -33.07 1.76
N ALA A 46 1.84 -33.53 0.64
CA ALA A 46 2.62 -34.76 0.59
C ALA A 46 3.92 -34.65 1.41
N LEU A 47 4.62 -33.52 1.34
CA LEU A 47 5.81 -33.27 2.16
C LEU A 47 5.48 -33.25 3.65
N LEU A 48 4.42 -32.53 4.04
CA LEU A 48 3.97 -32.48 5.43
C LEU A 48 3.51 -33.83 5.94
N LEU A 49 2.81 -34.63 5.13
CA LEU A 49 2.42 -35.99 5.50
C LEU A 49 3.64 -36.90 5.74
N LYS A 50 4.67 -36.79 4.90
CA LYS A 50 5.92 -37.54 5.08
C LYS A 50 6.65 -37.13 6.37
N LEU A 51 6.61 -35.85 6.70
CA LEU A 51 7.24 -35.30 7.90
C LEU A 51 6.49 -35.68 9.19
N LEU A 52 5.17 -35.51 9.20
CA LEU A 52 4.33 -35.68 10.39
C LEU A 52 3.88 -37.13 10.61
N GLY A 53 3.92 -37.95 9.55
CA GLY A 53 3.41 -39.33 9.56
C GLY A 53 1.88 -39.43 9.66
N THR A 54 1.18 -38.31 9.88
CA THR A 54 -0.28 -38.23 10.02
C THR A 54 -0.84 -37.02 9.28
N LEU A 55 -2.11 -37.09 8.91
CA LEU A 55 -2.86 -35.98 8.33
C LEU A 55 -3.41 -35.10 9.45
N LYS A 56 -2.75 -33.97 9.73
CA LYS A 56 -3.27 -32.91 10.60
C LYS A 56 -4.08 -31.90 9.80
N ARG A 57 -5.09 -31.26 10.43
CA ARG A 57 -5.86 -30.19 9.78
C ARG A 57 -5.09 -28.89 9.89
N MET A 58 -4.31 -28.57 8.87
CA MET A 58 -3.47 -27.37 8.81
C MET A 58 -4.02 -26.31 7.87
N TYR A 59 -3.69 -25.05 8.15
CA TYR A 59 -4.01 -23.92 7.30
C TYR A 59 -2.82 -22.97 7.18
N LEU A 60 -2.81 -22.17 6.10
CA LEU A 60 -1.82 -21.13 5.87
C LEU A 60 -2.45 -19.76 6.10
N HIS A 61 -1.67 -18.84 6.69
CA HIS A 61 -2.09 -17.47 6.91
C HIS A 61 -0.92 -16.49 6.79
N LEU A 62 -1.24 -15.22 6.57
CA LEU A 62 -0.28 -14.13 6.55
C LEU A 62 -0.25 -13.45 7.90
N ARG A 63 0.93 -13.40 8.53
CA ARG A 63 1.21 -12.47 9.62
C ARG A 63 1.76 -11.19 9.01
N VAL A 64 1.05 -10.10 9.20
CA VAL A 64 1.41 -8.77 8.69
C VAL A 64 1.58 -7.85 9.89
N ASP A 65 2.76 -7.25 10.03
CA ASP A 65 2.97 -6.19 11.02
C ASP A 65 3.09 -4.85 10.27
N CYS A 66 2.37 -3.84 10.71
CA CYS A 66 2.42 -2.49 10.17
C CYS A 66 3.34 -1.58 11.01
N GLU A 67 3.76 -0.45 10.43
CA GLU A 67 4.36 0.65 11.18
C GLU A 67 3.38 1.18 12.25
N LYS A 68 3.93 1.72 13.34
CA LYS A 68 3.12 2.21 14.46
C LYS A 68 2.15 3.30 13.97
N ASP A 69 0.89 3.17 14.34
CA ASP A 69 -0.19 4.11 14.01
C ASP A 69 -0.36 4.34 12.49
N SER A 70 -0.02 3.33 11.67
CA SER A 70 -0.02 3.42 10.20
C SER A 70 -0.51 2.11 9.54
N PHE A 71 -0.88 2.20 8.27
CA PHE A 71 -1.22 1.05 7.41
C PHE A 71 -0.03 0.58 6.55
N VAL A 72 1.14 1.21 6.69
CA VAL A 72 2.35 0.82 5.97
C VAL A 72 2.86 -0.51 6.51
N VAL A 73 2.97 -1.52 5.65
CA VAL A 73 3.46 -2.85 6.00
C VAL A 73 4.95 -2.76 6.31
N LYS A 74 5.31 -3.13 7.54
CA LYS A 74 6.69 -3.24 8.03
C LYS A 74 7.26 -4.64 7.81
N SER A 75 6.43 -5.67 7.98
CA SER A 75 6.81 -7.05 7.73
C SER A 75 5.64 -7.90 7.30
N ILE A 76 5.93 -8.89 6.46
CA ILE A 76 4.99 -9.94 6.07
C ILE A 76 5.65 -11.29 6.26
N SER A 77 4.91 -12.25 6.81
CA SER A 77 5.36 -13.63 6.94
C SER A 77 4.24 -14.61 6.60
N LEU A 78 4.53 -15.59 5.75
CA LEU A 78 3.65 -16.75 5.57
C LEU A 78 3.88 -17.74 6.72
N LYS A 79 2.80 -18.14 7.38
CA LYS A 79 2.82 -19.05 8.52
C LYS A 79 1.83 -20.20 8.30
N CYS A 80 2.03 -21.28 9.04
CA CYS A 80 1.15 -22.44 9.09
C CYS A 80 0.64 -22.61 10.52
N GLY A 81 -0.63 -22.96 10.66
CA GLY A 81 -1.28 -23.21 11.94
C GLY A 81 -2.15 -24.48 11.90
N LEU A 82 -2.60 -24.91 13.08
CA LEU A 82 -3.57 -26.00 13.23
C LEU A 82 -4.99 -25.42 13.27
N LEU A 83 -5.87 -25.96 12.44
CA LEU A 83 -7.28 -25.56 12.35
C LEU A 83 -8.14 -26.24 13.43
N ASP A 84 -7.77 -27.46 13.82
CA ASP A 84 -8.48 -28.23 14.83
C ASP A 84 -8.09 -27.77 16.25
N ASP A 85 -9.09 -27.56 17.09
CA ASP A 85 -8.94 -26.96 18.41
C ASP A 85 -8.46 -27.96 19.45
N CYS A 86 -8.90 -29.22 19.35
CA CYS A 86 -8.35 -30.32 20.12
C CYS A 86 -6.87 -30.52 19.77
N GLU A 87 -6.50 -30.49 18.48
CA GLU A 87 -5.09 -30.54 18.09
C GLU A 87 -4.30 -29.35 18.63
N ARG A 88 -4.84 -28.13 18.61
CA ARG A 88 -4.18 -26.96 19.22
C ARG A 88 -4.03 -27.10 20.73
N ALA A 89 -5.07 -27.54 21.43
CA ALA A 89 -5.05 -27.62 22.89
C ALA A 89 -4.12 -28.74 23.40
N TYR A 90 -4.09 -29.90 22.74
CA TYR A 90 -3.43 -31.10 23.26
C TYR A 90 -2.18 -31.52 22.51
N ASP A 91 -1.99 -31.09 21.26
CA ASP A 91 -0.92 -31.56 20.39
C ASP A 91 0.01 -30.46 19.88
N ASP A 92 -0.30 -29.18 20.06
CA ASP A 92 0.52 -28.08 19.54
C ASP A 92 1.98 -28.15 20.00
N HIS A 93 2.20 -28.45 21.27
CA HIS A 93 3.53 -28.65 21.86
C HIS A 93 4.25 -29.93 21.38
N LYS A 94 3.54 -30.85 20.74
CA LYS A 94 4.09 -32.09 20.16
C LYS A 94 4.42 -31.92 18.67
N VAL A 95 3.95 -30.83 18.05
CA VAL A 95 4.24 -30.53 16.65
C VAL A 95 5.62 -29.87 16.56
N ASP A 96 6.48 -30.45 15.72
CA ASP A 96 7.80 -29.91 15.42
C ASP A 96 7.66 -28.73 14.43
N TRP A 97 7.27 -27.57 14.97
CA TRP A 97 7.02 -26.35 14.21
C TRP A 97 8.27 -25.83 13.48
N ASP A 98 9.46 -26.13 14.00
CA ASP A 98 10.72 -25.77 13.36
C ASP A 98 10.91 -26.57 12.06
N LYS A 99 10.72 -27.89 12.09
CA LYS A 99 10.76 -28.70 10.86
C LYS A 99 9.65 -28.38 9.88
N ILE A 100 8.45 -28.04 10.36
CA ILE A 100 7.37 -27.58 9.48
C ILE A 100 7.80 -26.29 8.76
N ARG A 101 8.42 -25.35 9.49
CA ARG A 101 8.92 -24.10 8.90
C ARG A 101 10.01 -24.36 7.87
N GLU A 102 10.92 -25.30 8.11
CA GLU A 102 11.94 -25.72 7.13
C GLU A 102 11.27 -26.32 5.88
N CYS A 103 10.35 -27.25 6.06
CA CYS A 103 9.59 -27.87 4.96
C CYS A 103 8.80 -26.85 4.12
N LEU A 104 8.15 -25.89 4.77
CA LEU A 104 7.46 -24.79 4.08
C LEU A 104 8.47 -23.96 3.29
N THR A 105 9.60 -23.62 3.89
CA THR A 105 10.64 -22.81 3.26
C THR A 105 11.17 -23.48 1.99
N GLU A 106 11.54 -24.77 2.08
CA GLU A 106 11.99 -25.55 0.92
C GLU A 106 10.95 -25.59 -0.19
N TYR A 107 9.68 -25.87 0.16
CA TYR A 107 8.59 -25.92 -0.80
C TYR A 107 8.38 -24.58 -1.50
N PHE A 108 8.21 -23.49 -0.73
CA PHE A 108 7.90 -22.18 -1.31
C PHE A 108 9.08 -21.62 -2.12
N GLN A 109 10.33 -21.89 -1.71
CA GLN A 109 11.51 -21.59 -2.52
C GLN A 109 11.51 -22.34 -3.85
N SER A 110 11.13 -23.62 -3.85
CA SER A 110 11.07 -24.42 -5.08
C SER A 110 10.07 -23.90 -6.12
N ILE A 111 9.03 -23.18 -5.69
CA ILE A 111 8.01 -22.57 -6.56
C ILE A 111 8.19 -21.06 -6.77
N GLY A 112 9.38 -20.53 -6.43
CA GLY A 112 9.81 -19.19 -6.81
C GLY A 112 9.67 -18.09 -5.75
N TYR A 113 9.38 -18.43 -4.49
CA TYR A 113 9.44 -17.44 -3.40
C TYR A 113 10.88 -17.28 -2.90
N LYS A 114 11.38 -16.03 -2.81
CA LYS A 114 12.73 -15.77 -2.28
C LYS A 114 12.82 -16.00 -0.77
N SER A 115 11.77 -15.60 -0.05
CA SER A 115 11.66 -15.74 1.41
C SER A 115 10.20 -15.88 1.80
N LEU A 116 9.95 -16.56 2.92
CA LEU A 116 8.64 -16.61 3.57
C LEU A 116 8.45 -15.53 4.63
N GLN A 117 9.52 -14.80 4.97
CA GLN A 117 9.51 -13.67 5.90
C GLN A 117 10.26 -12.50 5.26
N CYS A 118 9.57 -11.39 5.07
CA CYS A 118 10.10 -10.20 4.40
C CYS A 118 9.93 -8.99 5.32
N THR A 119 10.99 -8.19 5.44
CA THR A 119 11.05 -7.00 6.29
C THR A 119 11.50 -5.74 5.55
N ASP A 120 12.10 -5.88 4.37
CA ASP A 120 12.43 -4.76 3.49
C ASP A 120 11.39 -4.60 2.38
N ASP A 121 11.27 -3.37 1.88
CA ASP A 121 10.24 -2.97 0.92
C ASP A 121 10.27 -3.78 -0.38
N GLU A 122 11.46 -4.09 -0.92
CA GLU A 122 11.60 -4.82 -2.18
C GLU A 122 11.19 -6.28 -2.02
N ALA A 123 11.61 -6.93 -0.93
CA ALA A 123 11.22 -8.30 -0.62
C ALA A 123 9.72 -8.41 -0.37
N ILE A 124 9.12 -7.46 0.36
CA ILE A 124 7.66 -7.43 0.60
C ILE A 124 6.90 -7.31 -0.74
N VAL A 125 7.30 -6.38 -1.61
CA VAL A 125 6.67 -6.21 -2.94
C VAL A 125 6.87 -7.45 -3.79
N GLY A 126 8.06 -8.03 -3.81
CA GLY A 126 8.36 -9.25 -4.55
C GLY A 126 7.53 -10.44 -4.08
N PHE A 127 7.39 -10.62 -2.76
CA PHE A 127 6.56 -11.64 -2.14
C PHE A 127 5.10 -11.49 -2.57
N LEU A 128 4.54 -10.29 -2.46
CA LEU A 128 3.13 -10.04 -2.81
C LEU A 128 2.86 -10.22 -4.31
N LYS A 129 3.78 -9.76 -5.18
CA LYS A 129 3.66 -9.98 -6.63
C LYS A 129 3.67 -11.44 -7.01
N ARG A 130 4.53 -12.25 -6.38
CA ARG A 130 4.56 -13.70 -6.60
C ARG A 130 3.27 -14.34 -6.09
N LEU A 131 2.82 -13.96 -4.90
CA LEU A 131 1.62 -14.52 -4.29
C LEU A 131 0.35 -14.19 -5.08
N GLU A 132 0.24 -12.98 -5.61
CA GLU A 132 -0.88 -12.53 -6.43
C GLU A 132 -1.13 -13.42 -7.66
N GLN A 133 -0.07 -14.04 -8.22
CA GLN A 133 -0.19 -14.97 -9.35
C GLN A 133 -1.00 -16.23 -8.99
N ASP A 134 -0.86 -16.70 -7.75
CA ASP A 134 -1.51 -17.92 -7.26
C ASP A 134 -2.81 -17.59 -6.50
N VAL A 135 -2.86 -16.43 -5.83
CA VAL A 135 -3.99 -15.95 -5.02
C VAL A 135 -4.33 -14.50 -5.42
N PRO A 136 -5.15 -14.30 -6.47
CA PRO A 136 -5.48 -12.95 -6.97
C PRO A 136 -6.14 -12.01 -5.94
N LEU A 137 -6.77 -12.58 -4.91
CA LEU A 137 -7.41 -11.86 -3.80
C LEU A 137 -6.43 -10.94 -3.05
N VAL A 138 -5.12 -11.17 -3.14
CA VAL A 138 -4.06 -10.31 -2.59
C VAL A 138 -4.25 -8.84 -2.96
N LYS A 139 -4.71 -8.52 -4.18
CA LYS A 139 -4.95 -7.13 -4.64
C LYS A 139 -5.99 -6.37 -3.81
N GLU A 140 -6.90 -7.09 -3.17
CA GLU A 140 -7.91 -6.47 -2.32
C GLU A 140 -7.35 -6.07 -0.96
N TYR A 141 -6.33 -6.79 -0.49
CA TYR A 141 -5.72 -6.63 0.82
C TYR A 141 -4.52 -5.71 0.81
N PHE A 142 -3.76 -5.65 -0.29
CA PHE A 142 -2.51 -4.89 -0.35
C PHE A 142 -2.49 -3.92 -1.53
N LYS A 143 -1.89 -2.75 -1.31
CA LYS A 143 -1.64 -1.74 -2.35
C LYS A 143 -0.15 -1.44 -2.41
N VAL A 144 0.48 -1.77 -3.53
CA VAL A 144 1.88 -1.38 -3.79
C VAL A 144 1.91 0.07 -4.27
N LEU A 145 2.64 0.90 -3.54
CA LEU A 145 3.00 2.26 -3.90
C LEU A 145 4.38 2.23 -4.54
N TYR A 146 4.41 2.39 -5.85
CA TYR A 146 5.66 2.60 -6.57
C TYR A 146 6.15 4.01 -6.28
N LYS A 147 7.41 4.15 -5.87
CA LYS A 147 8.12 5.44 -5.95
C LYS A 147 8.33 5.65 -7.45
N TYR A 148 7.41 6.34 -8.11
CA TYR A 148 7.56 6.72 -9.51
C TYR A 148 8.56 7.87 -9.52
N ASN A 149 9.61 7.81 -10.37
CA ASN A 149 10.75 8.74 -10.44
C ASN A 149 11.41 9.11 -9.09
N GLU A 150 12.68 8.73 -8.90
CA GLU A 150 13.39 8.88 -7.61
C GLU A 150 13.41 10.31 -7.05
N ASN A 151 13.18 11.31 -7.91
CA ASN A 151 13.18 12.74 -7.58
C ASN A 151 11.79 13.40 -7.54
N ILE A 152 10.72 12.78 -8.08
CA ILE A 152 9.38 13.39 -8.12
C ILE A 152 8.24 12.38 -7.97
N ALA A 153 7.25 12.65 -7.12
CA ALA A 153 5.96 11.98 -7.10
C ALA A 153 4.96 12.73 -7.99
N ARG A 154 4.62 12.15 -9.15
CA ARG A 154 3.65 12.72 -10.09
C ARG A 154 2.22 12.69 -9.55
N ILE A 155 1.54 13.83 -9.63
CA ILE A 155 0.13 13.98 -9.28
C ILE A 155 -0.75 13.75 -10.51
N GLY A 156 -0.37 14.37 -11.63
CA GLY A 156 -0.99 14.16 -12.93
C GLY A 156 -0.76 15.33 -13.88
N TYR A 157 -1.65 15.47 -14.87
CA TYR A 157 -1.56 16.48 -15.91
C TYR A 157 -2.86 17.28 -16.01
N PHE A 158 -2.76 18.54 -16.44
CA PHE A 158 -3.89 19.42 -16.65
C PHE A 158 -3.63 20.43 -17.79
N GLY A 159 -4.68 21.16 -18.18
CA GLY A 159 -4.66 22.05 -19.33
C GLY A 159 -5.05 21.34 -20.62
N GLU A 160 -5.16 22.09 -21.71
CA GLU A 160 -5.49 21.51 -23.02
C GLU A 160 -4.37 20.56 -23.46
N ASN A 161 -4.74 19.31 -23.79
CA ASN A 161 -3.80 18.26 -24.19
C ASN A 161 -2.68 17.99 -23.17
N ASP A 162 -2.98 18.05 -21.87
CA ASP A 162 -2.01 17.73 -20.80
C ASP A 162 -0.77 18.65 -20.81
N GLU A 163 -0.95 19.92 -21.17
CA GLU A 163 0.12 20.93 -21.31
C GLU A 163 0.98 21.10 -20.05
N TYR A 164 0.40 20.90 -18.86
CA TYR A 164 1.10 21.07 -17.58
C TYR A 164 1.12 19.79 -16.75
N GLU A 165 2.25 19.52 -16.11
CA GLU A 165 2.43 18.44 -15.14
C GLU A 165 2.44 18.99 -13.71
N ILE A 166 1.67 18.38 -12.82
CA ILE A 166 1.75 18.61 -11.37
C ILE A 166 2.51 17.47 -10.72
N TYR A 167 3.48 17.81 -9.89
CA TYR A 167 4.28 16.84 -9.16
C TYR A 167 4.74 17.38 -7.80
N VAL A 168 5.16 16.48 -6.93
CA VAL A 168 5.83 16.77 -5.67
C VAL A 168 7.27 16.31 -5.78
N LYS A 169 8.25 17.13 -5.43
CA LYS A 169 9.64 16.68 -5.38
C LYS A 169 9.85 15.79 -4.14
N THR A 170 10.59 14.70 -4.31
CA THR A 170 10.97 13.81 -3.20
C THR A 170 12.19 14.38 -2.47
N ASP A 171 12.17 14.30 -1.14
CA ASP A 171 13.24 14.81 -0.28
C ASP A 171 13.59 16.29 -0.62
N ASP A 172 12.54 17.11 -0.83
CA ASP A 172 12.68 18.53 -1.19
C ASP A 172 13.43 19.29 -0.08
N GLU A 173 14.37 20.15 -0.49
CA GLU A 173 15.16 20.97 0.43
C GLU A 173 14.28 22.06 1.07
N GLU A 174 13.26 22.54 0.36
CA GLU A 174 12.28 23.46 0.90
C GLU A 174 11.29 22.70 1.81
N THR A 175 11.34 23.02 3.10
CA THR A 175 10.55 22.34 4.13
C THR A 175 9.09 22.76 4.18
N THR A 176 8.72 23.88 3.55
CA THR A 176 7.34 24.35 3.42
C THR A 176 6.57 23.41 2.50
N PRO A 177 5.41 22.84 2.89
CA PRO A 177 4.66 21.99 1.99
C PRO A 177 4.12 22.69 0.75
N HIS A 178 4.56 22.22 -0.43
CA HIS A 178 4.18 22.76 -1.72
C HIS A 178 4.19 21.67 -2.81
N PHE A 179 3.58 21.96 -3.96
CA PHE A 179 3.71 21.15 -5.16
C PHE A 179 4.25 22.02 -6.31
N HIS A 180 4.86 21.35 -7.27
CA HIS A 180 5.47 21.94 -8.44
C HIS A 180 4.54 21.78 -9.65
N ILE A 181 4.56 22.79 -10.51
CA ILE A 181 3.85 22.80 -11.78
C ILE A 181 4.86 23.17 -12.85
N ARG A 182 4.92 22.38 -13.91
CA ARG A 182 5.81 22.65 -15.05
C ARG A 182 5.12 22.42 -16.37
N ASP A 183 5.65 23.02 -17.43
CA ASP A 183 5.25 22.64 -18.78
C ASP A 183 5.68 21.18 -19.06
N ALA A 184 4.76 20.40 -19.60
CA ALA A 184 4.96 18.97 -19.82
C ALA A 184 5.86 18.69 -21.04
N GLU A 185 5.83 19.57 -22.05
CA GLU A 185 6.58 19.40 -23.30
C GLU A 185 8.10 19.47 -23.07
N THR A 186 8.56 20.49 -22.34
CA THR A 186 9.99 20.73 -22.08
C THR A 186 10.42 20.36 -20.67
N GLN A 187 9.49 19.86 -19.86
CA GLN A 187 9.75 19.39 -18.49
C GLN A 187 10.32 20.48 -17.57
N GLY A 188 9.83 21.72 -17.72
CA GLY A 188 10.19 22.85 -16.86
C GLY A 188 11.21 23.82 -17.44
N GLU A 189 11.77 23.55 -18.63
CA GLU A 189 12.70 24.49 -19.27
C GLU A 189 12.01 25.80 -19.69
N ARG A 190 10.73 25.75 -20.08
CA ARG A 190 9.96 26.94 -20.49
C ARG A 190 9.17 27.55 -19.35
N PHE A 191 8.65 26.72 -18.46
CA PHE A 191 7.81 27.18 -17.37
C PHE A 191 7.89 26.21 -16.19
N GLU A 192 8.26 26.73 -15.02
CA GLU A 192 8.17 25.98 -13.76
C GLU A 192 7.93 26.87 -12.54
N THR A 193 6.97 26.46 -11.70
CA THR A 193 6.57 27.20 -10.51
C THR A 193 6.18 26.28 -9.36
N CYS A 194 6.03 26.86 -8.16
CA CYS A 194 5.67 26.15 -6.92
C CYS A 194 4.50 26.83 -6.21
N VAL A 195 3.54 26.05 -5.72
CA VAL A 195 2.35 26.52 -5.00
C VAL A 195 2.20 25.82 -3.65
N CYS A 196 1.91 26.57 -2.59
CA CYS A 196 1.73 26.02 -1.24
C CYS A 196 0.47 25.15 -1.11
N PHE A 197 0.54 24.08 -0.31
CA PHE A 197 -0.62 23.25 0.01
C PHE A 197 -1.64 23.95 0.90
N GLU A 198 -1.22 24.61 1.98
CA GLU A 198 -2.15 25.09 3.02
C GLU A 198 -2.66 26.53 2.80
N GLN A 199 -2.10 27.23 1.81
CA GLN A 199 -2.32 28.65 1.58
C GLN A 199 -2.40 28.92 0.08
N ASN A 200 -3.23 29.88 -0.33
CA ASN A 200 -3.30 30.33 -1.71
C ASN A 200 -2.14 31.27 -2.07
N ARG A 201 -0.91 30.76 -1.97
CA ARG A 201 0.30 31.53 -2.29
C ARG A 201 1.32 30.69 -3.04
N TYR A 202 2.16 31.38 -3.80
CA TYR A 202 3.36 30.80 -4.38
C TYR A 202 4.37 30.42 -3.28
N CYS A 203 5.16 29.39 -3.56
CA CYS A 203 6.29 28.97 -2.75
C CYS A 203 7.57 29.09 -3.58
N LEU A 204 7.85 30.27 -4.15
CA LEU A 204 8.94 30.43 -5.11
C LEU A 204 10.31 30.21 -4.45
N HIS A 205 11.10 29.28 -4.97
CA HIS A 205 12.45 28.99 -4.50
C HIS A 205 13.34 28.50 -5.64
N GLY A 206 14.66 28.62 -5.47
CA GLY A 206 15.63 28.16 -6.46
C GLY A 206 15.39 28.75 -7.87
N GLU A 207 15.11 27.86 -8.82
CA GLU A 207 14.85 28.16 -10.24
C GLU A 207 13.34 28.29 -10.53
N TYR A 208 12.48 27.85 -9.60
CA TYR A 208 11.03 27.78 -9.75
C TYR A 208 10.37 29.12 -9.41
N LYS A 209 10.47 30.07 -10.36
CA LYS A 209 10.10 31.48 -10.14
C LYS A 209 8.99 31.98 -11.07
N ASP A 210 8.49 31.14 -11.95
CA ASP A 210 7.43 31.54 -12.87
C ASP A 210 6.09 31.72 -12.14
N VAL A 211 5.15 32.39 -12.80
CA VAL A 211 3.86 32.79 -12.23
C VAL A 211 2.76 32.37 -13.18
N LEU A 212 1.73 31.71 -12.65
CA LEU A 212 0.57 31.27 -13.44
C LEU A 212 -0.27 32.47 -13.89
N THR A 213 -0.71 32.45 -15.15
CA THR A 213 -1.73 33.40 -15.64
C THR A 213 -3.08 33.15 -14.96
N PRO A 214 -4.02 34.12 -14.98
CA PRO A 214 -5.37 33.91 -14.43
C PRO A 214 -6.08 32.68 -15.01
N GLU A 215 -5.90 32.41 -16.30
CA GLU A 215 -6.47 31.24 -16.97
C GLU A 215 -5.85 29.94 -16.43
N GLN A 216 -4.53 29.90 -16.25
CA GLN A 216 -3.84 28.74 -15.67
C GLN A 216 -4.22 28.52 -14.20
N GLN A 217 -4.46 29.59 -13.43
CA GLN A 217 -4.94 29.51 -12.05
C GLN A 217 -6.35 28.90 -11.96
N ALA A 218 -7.25 29.27 -12.88
CA ALA A 218 -8.58 28.67 -12.97
C ALA A 218 -8.50 27.18 -13.31
N LEU A 219 -7.66 26.79 -14.27
CA LEU A 219 -7.42 25.39 -14.63
C LEU A 219 -6.84 24.58 -13.47
N LEU A 220 -5.88 25.15 -12.73
CA LEU A 220 -5.31 24.52 -11.54
C LEU A 220 -6.38 24.29 -10.48
N LYS A 221 -7.22 25.29 -10.18
CA LYS A 221 -8.31 25.16 -9.22
C LYS A 221 -9.25 24.01 -9.59
N GLU A 222 -9.72 23.98 -10.83
CA GLU A 222 -10.60 22.92 -11.33
C GLU A 222 -9.94 21.55 -11.20
N TYR A 223 -8.67 21.44 -11.60
CA TYR A 223 -7.92 20.19 -11.49
C TYR A 223 -7.83 19.69 -10.04
N MET A 224 -7.48 20.57 -9.08
CA MET A 224 -7.30 20.20 -7.67
C MET A 224 -8.63 19.83 -6.99
N GLU A 225 -9.74 20.44 -7.42
CA GLU A 225 -11.11 20.11 -6.97
C GLU A 225 -11.63 18.80 -7.57
N SER A 226 -11.15 18.41 -8.75
CA SER A 226 -11.59 17.18 -9.43
C SER A 226 -11.08 15.89 -8.75
N LEU A 227 -11.79 14.79 -9.00
CA LEU A 227 -11.40 13.47 -8.52
C LEU A 227 -10.12 12.99 -9.20
N SER A 228 -9.23 12.38 -8.42
CA SER A 228 -7.96 11.89 -8.95
C SER A 228 -8.16 10.65 -9.81
N LEU A 229 -7.83 10.76 -11.10
CA LEU A 229 -7.82 9.64 -12.04
C LEU A 229 -6.87 8.52 -11.59
N TYR A 230 -5.78 8.88 -10.89
CA TYR A 230 -4.81 7.96 -10.29
C TYR A 230 -5.34 7.21 -9.06
N LYS A 231 -6.59 7.49 -8.64
CA LYS A 231 -7.26 6.94 -7.47
C LYS A 231 -8.74 6.60 -7.70
N LEU A 232 -9.21 6.52 -8.95
CA LEU A 232 -10.62 6.21 -9.27
C LEU A 232 -11.13 4.89 -8.67
N TYR A 233 -10.24 3.95 -8.37
CA TYR A 233 -10.59 2.64 -7.80
C TYR A 233 -10.32 2.54 -6.29
N THR A 234 -10.07 3.65 -5.61
CA THR A 234 -10.01 3.69 -4.14
C THR A 234 -11.31 4.25 -3.58
N LEU A 235 -11.80 3.63 -2.50
CA LEU A 235 -12.87 4.17 -1.68
C LEU A 235 -12.30 4.53 -0.30
N PRO A 236 -12.56 5.74 0.22
CA PRO A 236 -13.31 6.82 -0.45
C PRO A 236 -12.60 7.35 -1.70
N LEU A 237 -13.39 7.90 -2.64
CA LEU A 237 -12.86 8.62 -3.80
C LEU A 237 -12.11 9.84 -3.28
N MET A 238 -11.00 10.17 -3.93
CA MET A 238 -10.05 11.17 -3.45
C MET A 238 -9.90 12.27 -4.49
N ARG A 239 -9.88 13.54 -4.05
CA ARG A 239 -9.59 14.68 -4.93
C ARG A 239 -8.09 14.77 -5.25
N ASN A 240 -7.72 15.44 -6.34
CA ASN A 240 -6.30 15.61 -6.69
C ASN A 240 -5.53 16.37 -5.60
N TYR A 241 -6.18 17.31 -4.90
CA TYR A 241 -5.57 18.00 -3.75
C TYR A 241 -5.16 17.03 -2.63
N GLU A 242 -6.05 16.12 -2.23
CA GLU A 242 -5.74 15.11 -1.19
C GLU A 242 -4.64 14.17 -1.66
N TRP A 243 -4.70 13.73 -2.93
CA TRP A 243 -3.66 12.88 -3.51
C TRP A 243 -2.29 13.56 -3.50
N ALA A 244 -2.25 14.85 -3.84
CA ALA A 244 -1.03 15.63 -3.82
C ALA A 244 -0.46 15.80 -2.39
N ALA A 245 -1.32 16.05 -1.41
CA ALA A 245 -0.93 16.12 0.00
C ALA A 245 -0.39 14.78 0.53
N ASP A 246 -1.03 13.67 0.17
CA ASP A 246 -0.54 12.32 0.47
C ASP A 246 0.85 12.09 -0.14
N MET A 247 1.06 12.51 -1.38
CA MET A 247 2.37 12.40 -2.04
C MET A 247 3.43 13.27 -1.39
N TRP A 248 3.10 14.46 -0.92
CA TRP A 248 4.01 15.22 -0.07
C TRP A 248 4.36 14.46 1.21
N ASN A 249 3.36 14.03 1.97
CA ASN A 249 3.55 13.39 3.26
C ASN A 249 4.38 12.10 3.18
N LEU A 250 4.18 11.31 2.11
CA LEU A 250 4.95 10.10 1.87
C LEU A 250 6.41 10.35 1.46
N ASN A 251 6.71 11.50 0.86
CA ASN A 251 8.02 11.76 0.24
C ASN A 251 8.84 12.84 0.95
N ASN A 252 8.25 13.62 1.87
CA ASN A 252 8.92 14.72 2.57
C ASN A 252 8.62 14.68 4.08
N LYS A 253 9.62 14.34 4.90
CA LYS A 253 9.42 14.09 6.35
C LYS A 253 9.45 15.33 7.23
N ALA A 254 10.00 16.45 6.75
CA ALA A 254 10.28 17.62 7.58
C ALA A 254 9.00 18.29 8.11
N THR A 255 8.05 18.55 7.22
CA THR A 255 6.74 19.13 7.55
C THR A 255 5.68 18.34 6.82
N GLN A 256 4.61 17.96 7.50
CA GLN A 256 3.49 17.22 6.90
C GLN A 256 2.32 18.17 6.63
N VAL A 257 1.61 17.95 5.53
CA VAL A 257 0.35 18.62 5.22
C VAL A 257 -0.75 18.02 6.09
N SER A 258 -1.43 18.87 6.85
CA SER A 258 -2.60 18.47 7.63
C SER A 258 -3.88 18.85 6.87
N LEU A 259 -4.49 17.86 6.21
CA LEU A 259 -5.76 18.05 5.53
C LEU A 259 -6.86 18.47 6.52
N ARG A 260 -7.70 19.41 6.11
CA ARG A 260 -8.86 19.88 6.87
C ARG A 260 -10.12 19.58 6.08
N TYR A 261 -11.19 19.28 6.79
CA TYR A 261 -12.48 18.93 6.22
C TYR A 261 -13.54 19.86 6.78
N ASP A 262 -14.54 20.21 5.97
CA ASP A 262 -15.68 20.99 6.41
C ASP A 262 -16.73 20.12 7.12
N SER A 263 -17.88 20.70 7.47
CA SER A 263 -18.96 19.98 8.16
C SER A 263 -19.63 18.87 7.33
N GLY A 264 -19.34 18.79 6.03
CA GLY A 264 -19.86 17.78 5.10
C GLY A 264 -18.84 16.69 4.77
N ASP A 265 -17.72 16.60 5.52
CA ASP A 265 -16.58 15.73 5.22
C ASP A 265 -15.90 16.01 3.86
N ASP A 266 -16.11 17.19 3.28
CA ASP A 266 -15.41 17.62 2.08
C ASP A 266 -14.09 18.31 2.45
N VAL A 267 -13.02 17.95 1.74
CA VAL A 267 -11.70 18.57 1.97
C VAL A 267 -11.73 20.06 1.64
N ILE A 268 -11.19 20.87 2.55
CA ILE A 268 -11.04 22.31 2.39
C ILE A 268 -9.79 22.56 1.55
N ILE A 269 -10.00 22.94 0.29
CA ILE A 269 -8.94 23.29 -0.67
C ILE A 269 -8.73 24.80 -0.65
N PRO A 270 -7.48 25.32 -0.58
CA PRO A 270 -7.25 26.74 -0.74
C PRO A 270 -7.70 27.26 -2.10
N ASP A 271 -8.11 28.52 -2.13
CA ASP A 271 -8.54 29.18 -3.37
C ASP A 271 -7.35 29.48 -4.29
N TYR A 272 -7.04 28.54 -5.19
CA TYR A 272 -5.95 28.67 -6.17
C TYR A 272 -6.30 29.54 -7.39
N GLU A 273 -7.51 30.11 -7.48
CA GLU A 273 -7.86 31.05 -8.55
C GLU A 273 -7.21 32.43 -8.36
N ARG A 274 -6.71 32.71 -7.14
CA ARG A 274 -6.13 34.00 -6.74
C ARG A 274 -4.88 33.80 -5.90
N LEU A 275 -3.82 33.29 -6.53
CA LEU A 275 -2.55 33.07 -5.86
C LEU A 275 -1.87 34.38 -5.48
N LYS A 276 -1.35 34.42 -4.25
CA LYS A 276 -0.59 35.54 -3.68
C LYS A 276 0.90 35.25 -3.68
N PHE A 277 1.70 36.29 -3.56
CA PHE A 277 3.13 36.19 -3.24
C PHE A 277 3.33 36.11 -1.72
#